data_AF-A0A967KQ11-F1
#
_entry.id   AF-A0A967KQ11-F1
#
_cell.length_a   1.000
_cell.length_b   1.000
_cell.length_c   1.000
_cell.angle_alpha   90.00
_cell.angle_beta   90.00
_cell.angle_gamma   90.00
#
_symmetry.space_group_name_H-M   'P 1'
#
loop_
_entity.id
_entity.type
_entity.pdbx_description
1 polymer ?
#
loop_
_entity_poly.entity_id
_entity_poly.type
_entity_poly.pdbx_seq_one_letter_code
_entity_poly.pdbx_strand_id
1 'polypeptide(L)' 'MSEQTTSPDVSQQVQELQERLAKLEEKDQNLTMILMSGEFDKAMAGFIIANGALAMGKEVTLFVT' A
#
# COMPACT_ATOMS: atom_id res chain seq x y z
N MET A 1 47.83 5.58 3.22
CA MET A 1 47.25 5.82 1.88
C MET A 1 46.19 4.75 1.67
N SER A 2 45.14 4.67 2.49
CA SER A 2 44.08 5.66 2.76
C SER A 2 43.25 5.97 1.50
N GLU A 3 42.24 5.12 1.33
CA GLU A 3 40.86 5.51 1.03
C GLU A 3 40.64 6.35 -0.23
N GLN A 4 40.37 5.69 -1.35
CA GLN A 4 39.75 6.31 -2.53
C GLN A 4 39.22 5.25 -3.50
N THR A 5 38.04 4.67 -3.25
CA THR A 5 37.19 4.04 -4.31
C THR A 5 35.69 3.81 -3.95
N THR A 6 35.20 4.03 -2.73
CA THR A 6 33.83 3.55 -2.33
C THR A 6 32.72 4.62 -2.29
N SER A 7 32.83 5.76 -2.98
CA SER A 7 31.93 6.90 -2.72
C SER A 7 30.88 7.25 -3.80
N PRO A 8 31.13 7.17 -5.13
CA PRO A 8 30.11 7.61 -6.09
C PRO A 8 29.02 6.57 -6.36
N ASP A 9 29.36 5.28 -6.41
CA ASP A 9 28.43 4.21 -6.85
C ASP A 9 27.38 3.84 -5.79
N VAL A 10 27.80 3.70 -4.52
CA VAL A 10 26.89 3.41 -3.40
C VAL A 10 25.93 4.59 -3.16
N SER A 11 26.41 5.82 -3.31
CA SER A 11 25.56 7.02 -3.16
C SER A 11 24.45 7.07 -4.21
N GLN A 12 24.76 6.71 -5.46
CA GLN A 12 23.78 6.62 -6.54
C GLN A 12 22.76 5.50 -6.28
N GLN A 13 23.20 4.33 -5.82
CA GLN A 13 22.31 3.23 -5.45
C GLN A 13 21.37 3.59 -4.29
N VAL A 14 21.87 4.27 -3.26
CA VAL A 14 21.06 4.74 -2.12
C VAL A 14 20.02 5.74 -2.60
N GLN A 15 20.37 6.63 -3.53
CA GLN A 15 19.45 7.63 -4.08
C GLN A 15 18.34 7.00 -4.93
N GLU A 16 18.68 6.02 -5.78
CA GLU A 16 17.69 5.26 -6.55
C GLU A 16 16.76 4.43 -5.63
N LEU A 17 17.32 3.81 -4.59
CA LEU A 17 16.53 3.08 -3.59
C LEU A 17 15.57 4.00 -2.83
N GLN A 18 16.02 5.20 -2.45
CA GLN A 18 15.18 6.21 -1.82
C GLN A 18 14.04 6.66 -2.73
N GLU A 19 14.29 6.91 -4.02
CA GLU A 19 13.24 7.24 -4.98
C GLU A 19 12.23 6.10 -5.17
N ARG A 20 12.71 4.85 -5.21
CA ARG A 20 11.83 3.67 -5.30
C ARG A 20 10.98 3.50 -4.04
N LEU A 21 11.53 3.75 -2.85
CA LEU A 21 10.80 3.72 -1.59
C LEU A 21 9.73 4.82 -1.54
N ALA A 22 10.08 6.05 -1.90
CA ALA A 22 9.12 7.17 -1.96
C ALA A 22 7.93 6.86 -2.89
N LYS A 23 8.19 6.26 -4.07
CA LYS A 23 7.13 5.82 -4.98
C LYS A 23 6.25 4.68 -4.45
N LEU A 24 6.77 3.85 -3.54
CA LEU A 24 6.00 2.77 -2.92
C LEU A 24 5.14 3.29 -1.77
N GLU A 25 5.64 4.27 -1.02
CA GLU A 25 4.87 4.96 0.03
C GLU A 25 3.72 5.80 -0.56
N GLU A 26 3.90 6.34 -1.76
CA GLU A 26 2.86 7.11 -2.46
C GLU A 26 1.78 6.22 -3.11
N LYS A 27 1.95 4.89 -3.14
CA LYS A 27 0.91 4.00 -3.67
C LYS A 27 -0.29 4.02 -2.73
N ASP A 28 -1.28 4.79 -3.12
CA ASP A 28 -2.54 4.93 -2.42
C ASP A 28 -3.12 3.54 -2.09
N GLN A 29 -3.22 3.29 -0.80
CA GLN A 29 -3.42 1.98 -0.21
C GLN A 29 -4.92 1.73 0.09
N ASN A 30 -5.78 2.61 -0.41
CA ASN A 30 -7.22 2.64 -0.22
C ASN A 30 -7.93 1.41 -0.77
N LEU A 31 -9.01 1.00 -0.10
CA LEU A 31 -9.84 -0.14 -0.48
C LEU A 31 -11.12 0.34 -1.17
N THR A 32 -11.27 0.04 -2.45
CA THR A 32 -12.54 0.21 -3.17
C THR A 32 -13.05 -1.14 -3.62
N MET A 33 -14.29 -1.48 -3.29
CA MET A 33 -14.87 -2.78 -3.66
C MET A 33 -16.38 -2.73 -3.94
N ILE A 34 -16.85 -3.69 -4.74
CA ILE A 34 -18.27 -3.88 -5.05
C ILE A 34 -18.76 -5.14 -4.34
N LEU A 35 -19.82 -5.00 -3.54
CA LEU A 35 -20.49 -6.08 -2.84
C LEU A 35 -21.79 -6.42 -3.59
N MET A 36 -21.77 -7.49 -4.39
CA MET A 36 -22.92 -7.94 -5.20
C MET A 36 -23.67 -9.14 -4.61
N SER A 37 -23.46 -9.43 -3.31
CA SER A 37 -24.04 -10.63 -2.70
C SER A 37 -25.27 -10.30 -1.87
N GLY A 38 -26.36 -11.02 -2.13
CA GLY A 38 -27.56 -11.03 -1.28
C GLY A 38 -27.48 -12.02 -0.11
N GLU A 39 -26.38 -12.77 0.01
CA GLU A 39 -26.18 -13.72 1.12
C GLU A 39 -25.48 -13.02 2.29
N PHE A 40 -25.99 -13.26 3.50
CA PHE A 40 -25.53 -12.56 4.70
C PHE A 40 -24.07 -12.86 5.06
N ASP A 41 -23.61 -14.09 4.87
CA ASP A 41 -22.24 -14.52 5.15
C ASP A 41 -21.22 -13.75 4.28
N LYS A 42 -21.50 -13.61 2.99
CA LYS A 42 -20.65 -12.88 2.03
C LYS A 42 -20.69 -11.38 2.28
N ALA A 43 -21.87 -10.83 2.58
CA ALA A 43 -21.99 -9.44 2.97
C ALA A 43 -21.19 -9.13 4.24
N MET A 44 -21.33 -9.97 5.27
CA MET A 44 -20.58 -9.88 6.52
C MET A 44 -19.07 -9.98 6.28
N ALA A 45 -18.62 -10.94 5.46
CA ALA A 45 -17.21 -11.07 5.11
C ALA A 45 -16.66 -9.79 4.43
N GLY A 46 -17.43 -9.20 3.52
CA GLY A 46 -17.08 -7.93 2.88
C GLY A 46 -16.91 -6.79 3.91
N PHE A 47 -17.83 -6.69 4.87
CA PHE A 47 -17.72 -5.69 5.95
C PHE A 47 -16.56 -5.96 6.91
N ILE A 48 -16.20 -7.21 7.18
CA ILE A 48 -15.01 -7.54 7.98
C ILE A 48 -13.74 -7.03 7.29
N ILE A 49 -13.62 -7.26 5.98
CA ILE A 49 -12.48 -6.79 5.18
C ILE A 49 -12.43 -5.26 5.15
N ALA A 50 -13.57 -4.61 4.94
CA ALA A 50 -13.71 -3.16 4.94
C ALA A 50 -13.27 -2.53 6.26
N ASN A 51 -13.74 -3.08 7.38
CA ASN A 51 -13.34 -2.61 8.72
C ASN A 51 -11.85 -2.86 8.99
N GLY A 52 -11.30 -3.99 8.52
CA GLY A 52 -9.86 -4.25 8.60
C GLY A 52 -9.05 -3.18 7.87
N ALA A 53 -9.47 -2.78 6.67
CA ALA A 53 -8.82 -1.72 5.91
C ALA A 53 -8.92 -0.35 6.60
N LEU A 54 -10.11 0.01 7.14
CA LEU A 54 -10.29 1.23 7.93
C LEU A 54 -9.38 1.25 9.17
N ALA A 55 -9.23 0.13 9.87
CA ALA A 55 -8.36 0.03 11.04
C ALA A 55 -6.87 0.20 10.71
N MET A 56 -6.47 -0.07 9.46
CA MET A 56 -5.12 0.19 8.94
C MET A 56 -4.93 1.63 8.45
N GLY A 57 -5.91 2.52 8.63
CA GLY A 57 -5.87 3.91 8.19
C GLY A 57 -6.08 4.10 6.69
N LYS A 58 -6.56 3.07 5.98
CA LYS A 58 -6.90 3.15 4.56
C LYS A 58 -8.30 3.75 4.42
N GLU A 59 -8.51 4.59 3.41
CA GLU A 59 -9.86 5.01 3.02
C GLU A 59 -10.60 3.85 2.36
N VAL A 60 -11.89 3.72 2.66
CA VAL A 60 -12.70 2.60 2.22
C VAL A 60 -13.97 3.07 1.53
N THR A 61 -14.17 2.64 0.30
CA THR A 61 -15.38 2.89 -0.50
C THR A 61 -16.05 1.58 -0.88
N LEU A 62 -17.32 1.42 -0.49
CA LEU A 62 -18.13 0.25 -0.83
C LEU A 62 -19.27 0.65 -1.78
N PHE A 63 -19.39 -0.07 -2.90
CA PHE A 63 -20.57 -0.06 -3.73
C PHE A 63 -21.37 -1.32 -3.46
N VAL A 64 -22.56 -1.17 -2.88
CA VAL A 64 -23.44 -2.30 -2.58
C VAL A 64 -24.59 -2.32 -3.58
N THR A 65 -24.85 -3.49 -4.15
CA THR A 65 -25.92 -3.73 -5.12
C THR A 65 -26.66 -5.03 -4.86
#